data_AF-A0A7S2PN41-F1
#
_entry.id   AF-A0A7S2PN41-F1
#
_cell.length_a   1.000
_cell.length_b   1.000
_cell.length_c   1.000
_cell.angle_alpha   90.00
_cell.angle_beta   90.00
_cell.angle_gamma   90.00
#
_symmetry.space_group_name_H-M   'P 1'
#
loop_
_entity.id
_entity.type
_entity.pdbx_description
1 polymer ?
#
loop_
_entity_poly.entity_id
_entity_poly.type
_entity_poly.pdbx_seq_one_letter_code
_entity_poly.pdbx_strand_id
1 'polypeptide(L)'
;WPGASPGGRKGRGGAGVAMPLPQGTMKSPNDSLMQSTTLPSSSGPRSIDASLFDLRETSSHMGGGSFGSYLAWHKGMMHNTIKDTTRKLELEQRRLYKVDKDLQAAELEYNQKRQKYKIFQTPQEDVVMQKASEVAQLERHLERAIAQLNQGAADNEELREQIDQLRKERKVLNTVFKTLERGIARSGKALTELVTHIGEDRNSRDEALQKTSALAKALELQRRKFHKGTNKLKQAIVEEGAVQREQERSERDRTRDISAAKRNKSRTYMIADEEEAFSEPVVKRRILKLSFLNAIQRRHIKQHHKNIEVFEQAFATIKSSTGISDIEEIVKIFISLEQRNFSLLTYVNQLNRDIESIEILNKELQNQLNDHKNQEIRSASARQTALSEVAQQIDQTAVATKDKNGIIDDASAVLEEVRPRINNIVANLKQELPRLFSQAFDGEFPAMKFAPPDEQEENLNNHLNFIMDAVLQFKVGIASHAQMAQPPQIKPGGAPRPTDLPSAPFHADDSDDEEAGVAVMSRKDLRDKAKEAVMKKLKKKPGAQIKHPDGARGDLADELSPPLEGSGLSRKEPPMRREPPASSVTSKDSLSQANESSNSVGGGAQREPSVYED
;
A
#
# COMPACT_ATOMS: atom_id res chain seq x y z
N TRP A 1 3.69 41.34 -4.70
CA TRP A 1 3.67 40.77 -6.07
C TRP A 1 4.08 39.29 -5.98
N PRO A 2 3.69 38.45 -6.96
CA PRO A 2 2.80 37.29 -6.73
C PRO A 2 3.54 36.02 -6.28
N GLY A 3 2.88 34.94 -5.83
CA GLY A 3 1.44 34.60 -5.70
C GLY A 3 1.34 33.13 -5.23
N ALA A 4 0.24 32.39 -5.30
CA ALA A 4 -1.20 32.68 -5.41
C ALA A 4 -1.94 31.44 -4.86
N SER A 5 -3.08 31.59 -4.16
CA SER A 5 -3.80 30.44 -3.59
C SER A 5 -5.32 30.67 -3.50
N PRO A 6 -6.09 29.77 -4.11
CA PRO A 6 -7.38 29.35 -3.58
C PRO A 6 -7.52 27.81 -3.59
N GLY A 7 -8.39 27.19 -2.80
CA GLY A 7 -9.29 27.75 -1.80
C GLY A 7 -10.40 26.75 -1.46
N GLY A 8 -10.39 26.18 -0.25
CA GLY A 8 -11.38 25.17 0.15
C GLY A 8 -12.71 25.78 0.60
N ARG A 9 -13.85 25.17 0.21
CA ARG A 9 -15.17 25.43 0.81
C ARG A 9 -15.92 24.14 1.12
N LYS A 10 -16.70 24.18 2.21
CA LYS A 10 -17.53 23.07 2.71
C LYS A 10 -19.01 23.27 2.34
N GLY A 11 -19.66 22.19 1.93
CA GLY A 11 -20.85 21.67 2.65
C GLY A 11 -22.26 22.16 2.30
N ARG A 12 -23.19 21.18 2.36
CA ARG A 12 -24.64 21.26 2.62
C ARG A 12 -25.54 22.07 1.66
N GLY A 13 -26.25 21.34 0.80
CA GLY A 13 -27.65 20.92 1.09
C GLY A 13 -28.80 21.91 0.85
N GLY A 14 -29.85 21.42 0.20
CA GLY A 14 -31.13 22.13 -0.03
C GLY A 14 -31.96 21.36 -1.06
N ALA A 15 -33.30 21.45 -1.00
CA ALA A 15 -34.20 20.72 -1.89
C ALA A 15 -35.28 21.63 -2.50
N GLY A 16 -35.80 21.27 -3.69
CA GLY A 16 -37.17 21.63 -4.06
C GLY A 16 -37.43 22.17 -5.48
N VAL A 17 -38.26 21.42 -6.22
CA VAL A 17 -39.42 21.92 -7.01
C VAL A 17 -39.22 22.65 -8.37
N ALA A 18 -39.84 22.05 -9.40
CA ALA A 18 -40.44 22.60 -10.64
C ALA A 18 -39.60 23.18 -11.82
N MET A 19 -39.83 22.55 -12.99
CA MET A 19 -40.23 23.07 -14.33
C MET A 19 -40.49 24.59 -14.54
N PRO A 20 -40.48 25.14 -15.79
CA PRO A 20 -40.35 24.47 -17.12
C PRO A 20 -39.38 25.12 -18.16
N LEU A 21 -39.14 24.40 -19.27
CA LEU A 21 -38.92 24.85 -20.69
C LEU A 21 -37.91 25.98 -21.04
N PRO A 22 -37.24 25.86 -22.20
CA PRO A 22 -37.72 26.59 -23.39
C PRO A 22 -37.98 25.68 -24.62
N GLN A 23 -38.56 26.27 -25.68
CA GLN A 23 -38.98 25.59 -26.91
C GLN A 23 -37.91 25.61 -28.00
N GLY A 24 -37.91 24.61 -28.91
CA GLY A 24 -36.92 24.44 -29.98
C GLY A 24 -37.39 23.62 -31.19
N THR A 25 -38.62 23.89 -31.65
CA THR A 25 -39.21 23.51 -32.97
C THR A 25 -38.67 22.28 -33.73
N MET A 26 -39.46 21.21 -33.79
CA MET A 26 -39.34 20.17 -34.83
C MET A 26 -39.63 20.73 -36.24
N LYS A 27 -39.12 20.04 -37.29
CA LYS A 27 -39.94 19.71 -38.47
C LYS A 27 -39.33 18.61 -39.35
N SER A 28 -40.16 17.61 -39.66
CA SER A 28 -40.09 16.86 -40.93
C SER A 28 -40.65 17.74 -42.06
N PRO A 29 -40.38 17.42 -43.33
CA PRO A 29 -41.50 16.93 -44.11
C PRO A 29 -41.15 15.78 -45.08
N ASN A 30 -42.21 15.06 -45.47
CA ASN A 30 -42.30 14.40 -46.77
C ASN A 30 -43.51 15.01 -47.52
N ASP A 31 -43.63 14.68 -48.80
CA ASP A 31 -44.80 14.86 -49.69
C ASP A 31 -45.08 16.23 -50.36
N SER A 32 -45.14 16.14 -51.71
CA SER A 32 -46.07 16.79 -52.66
C SER A 32 -46.36 18.30 -52.63
N LEU A 33 -45.92 19.01 -53.70
CA LEU A 33 -46.84 19.42 -54.79
C LEU A 33 -46.13 19.87 -56.11
N MET A 34 -46.93 20.18 -57.13
CA MET A 34 -46.57 20.61 -58.50
C MET A 34 -46.40 22.13 -58.68
N GLN A 35 -45.37 22.55 -59.43
CA GLN A 35 -45.30 23.67 -60.43
C GLN A 35 -43.81 23.90 -60.79
N SER A 36 -43.34 23.93 -62.04
CA SER A 36 -43.65 24.76 -63.23
C SER A 36 -42.61 25.89 -63.41
N THR A 37 -42.10 26.10 -64.64
CA THR A 37 -41.16 27.17 -65.10
C THR A 37 -39.73 27.18 -64.48
N THR A 38 -38.62 27.58 -65.13
CA THR A 38 -38.30 27.88 -66.55
C THR A 38 -36.77 27.90 -66.77
N LEU A 39 -36.29 27.36 -67.91
CA LEU A 39 -35.00 27.70 -68.57
C LEU A 39 -33.69 27.43 -67.76
N PRO A 40 -32.46 27.61 -68.31
CA PRO A 40 -32.06 28.05 -69.66
C PRO A 40 -31.04 27.16 -70.42
N SER A 41 -30.96 27.33 -71.75
CA SER A 41 -29.75 27.32 -72.61
C SER A 41 -30.23 27.39 -74.08
N SER A 42 -30.12 28.51 -74.80
CA SER A 42 -28.90 29.09 -75.40
C SER A 42 -28.37 28.35 -76.65
N SER A 43 -28.99 28.64 -77.81
CA SER A 43 -28.28 28.73 -79.09
C SER A 43 -28.90 29.84 -79.95
N GLY A 44 -28.04 30.68 -80.55
CA GLY A 44 -28.42 31.90 -81.26
C GLY A 44 -28.87 31.68 -82.71
N PRO A 45 -29.47 32.71 -83.37
CA PRO A 45 -30.27 32.48 -84.57
C PRO A 45 -29.56 32.83 -85.90
N ARG A 46 -30.01 32.14 -86.95
CA ARG A 46 -30.26 32.63 -88.32
C ARG A 46 -29.32 33.72 -88.86
N SER A 47 -28.35 33.32 -89.67
CA SER A 47 -27.93 34.20 -90.77
C SER A 47 -29.09 34.38 -91.74
N ILE A 48 -29.23 35.58 -92.28
CA ILE A 48 -29.95 35.82 -93.53
C ILE A 48 -29.05 35.28 -94.65
N ASP A 49 -29.65 34.68 -95.67
CA ASP A 49 -29.03 34.52 -96.98
C ASP A 49 -30.04 34.92 -98.05
N ALA A 50 -29.55 35.47 -99.16
CA ALA A 50 -30.35 36.28 -100.08
C ALA A 50 -30.15 35.88 -101.54
N SER A 51 -31.25 35.93 -102.30
CA SER A 51 -31.29 36.17 -103.75
C SER A 51 -30.28 35.42 -104.63
N LEU A 52 -30.71 34.36 -105.31
CA LEU A 52 -30.25 34.11 -106.68
C LEU A 52 -31.26 33.30 -107.52
N PHE A 53 -31.26 33.60 -108.83
CA PHE A 53 -32.06 33.02 -109.93
C PHE A 53 -33.59 32.96 -109.71
N ASP A 54 -34.35 33.95 -110.18
CA ASP A 54 -34.63 34.31 -111.58
C ASP A 54 -35.58 33.34 -112.29
N LEU A 55 -36.80 33.81 -112.53
CA LEU A 55 -37.56 33.44 -113.72
C LEU A 55 -38.46 34.61 -114.18
N ARG A 56 -37.79 35.68 -114.63
CA ARG A 56 -38.13 36.45 -115.84
C ARG A 56 -39.59 36.91 -115.99
N GLU A 57 -39.85 38.19 -115.71
CA GLU A 57 -40.99 38.90 -116.30
C GLU A 57 -40.85 38.95 -117.83
N THR A 58 -41.63 38.14 -118.55
CA THR A 58 -41.82 38.29 -119.99
C THR A 58 -43.03 39.17 -120.29
N SER A 59 -42.86 40.17 -121.14
CA SER A 59 -43.88 41.15 -121.50
C SER A 59 -45.05 40.56 -122.30
N SER A 60 -46.20 40.37 -121.66
CA SER A 60 -47.54 40.44 -122.28
C SER A 60 -48.58 40.75 -121.20
N HIS A 61 -49.20 41.94 -121.18
CA HIS A 61 -50.25 42.38 -122.09
C HIS A 61 -51.53 41.51 -121.96
N MET A 62 -52.48 41.95 -121.14
CA MET A 62 -53.95 41.75 -121.30
C MET A 62 -54.73 42.43 -120.16
N GLY A 63 -54.61 43.76 -120.05
CA GLY A 63 -55.65 44.58 -119.41
C GLY A 63 -56.90 44.59 -120.29
N GLY A 64 -57.63 43.47 -120.32
CA GLY A 64 -58.69 43.21 -121.29
C GLY A 64 -59.34 41.82 -121.18
N GLY A 65 -59.10 41.09 -120.09
CA GLY A 65 -59.77 39.81 -119.78
C GLY A 65 -60.87 39.99 -118.72
N SER A 66 -62.02 39.35 -118.91
CA SER A 66 -63.12 39.41 -117.94
C SER A 66 -62.71 38.86 -116.56
N PHE A 67 -63.20 39.52 -115.49
CA PHE A 67 -63.02 39.20 -114.07
C PHE A 67 -63.16 37.70 -113.74
N GLY A 68 -64.03 36.98 -114.45
CA GLY A 68 -64.21 35.53 -114.30
C GLY A 68 -62.96 34.68 -114.59
N SER A 69 -62.06 35.13 -115.47
CA SER A 69 -60.82 34.42 -115.79
C SER A 69 -59.82 34.48 -114.63
N TYR A 70 -59.64 35.67 -114.03
CA TYR A 70 -58.83 35.85 -112.84
C TYR A 70 -59.37 35.03 -111.66
N LEU A 71 -60.70 35.05 -111.44
CA LEU A 71 -61.34 34.21 -110.42
C LEU A 71 -61.11 32.71 -110.66
N ALA A 72 -61.16 32.24 -111.90
CA ALA A 72 -60.90 30.83 -112.24
C ALA A 72 -59.44 30.43 -111.96
N TRP A 73 -58.48 31.27 -112.36
CA TRP A 73 -57.05 31.05 -112.10
C TRP A 73 -56.74 31.08 -110.59
N HIS A 74 -57.24 32.09 -109.88
CA HIS A 74 -57.05 32.22 -108.43
C HIS A 74 -57.70 31.05 -107.67
N LYS A 75 -58.90 30.60 -108.07
CA LYS A 75 -59.54 29.39 -107.53
C LYS A 75 -58.70 28.12 -107.79
N GLY A 76 -58.07 28.01 -108.96
CA GLY A 76 -57.14 26.93 -109.28
C GLY A 76 -55.90 26.94 -108.39
N MET A 77 -55.28 28.10 -108.22
CA MET A 77 -54.13 28.30 -107.34
C MET A 77 -54.49 27.97 -105.87
N MET A 78 -55.61 28.50 -105.36
CA MET A 78 -56.11 28.17 -104.03
C MET A 78 -56.33 26.67 -103.86
N HIS A 79 -57.00 26.00 -104.81
CA HIS A 79 -57.24 24.55 -104.73
C HIS A 79 -55.95 23.72 -104.73
N ASN A 80 -54.90 24.16 -105.43
CA ASN A 80 -53.59 23.51 -105.37
C ASN A 80 -52.89 23.77 -104.03
N THR A 81 -52.90 25.01 -103.51
CA THR A 81 -52.34 25.30 -102.16
C THR A 81 -53.07 24.55 -101.04
N ILE A 82 -54.38 24.33 -101.18
CA ILE A 82 -55.16 23.47 -100.28
C ILE A 82 -54.64 22.03 -100.34
N LYS A 83 -54.49 21.44 -101.54
CA LYS A 83 -53.94 20.09 -101.69
C LYS A 83 -52.54 19.94 -101.10
N ASP A 84 -51.64 20.91 -101.34
CA ASP A 84 -50.27 20.87 -100.82
C ASP A 84 -50.21 21.06 -99.30
N THR A 85 -51.10 21.88 -98.72
CA THR A 85 -51.21 22.03 -97.26
C THR A 85 -51.83 20.80 -96.62
N THR A 86 -52.87 20.20 -97.20
CA THR A 86 -53.41 18.89 -96.76
C THR A 86 -52.36 17.78 -96.82
N ARG A 87 -51.59 17.68 -97.90
CA ARG A 87 -50.51 16.69 -98.03
C ARG A 87 -49.40 16.88 -96.99
N LYS A 88 -49.04 18.13 -96.67
CA LYS A 88 -48.10 18.44 -95.59
C LYS A 88 -48.68 18.09 -94.21
N LEU A 89 -49.96 18.38 -93.98
CA LEU A 89 -50.67 18.02 -92.75
C LEU A 89 -50.71 16.51 -92.53
N GLU A 90 -51.02 15.72 -93.57
CA GLU A 90 -50.97 14.25 -93.50
C GLU A 90 -49.57 13.71 -93.16
N LEU A 91 -48.52 14.31 -93.72
CA LEU A 91 -47.14 13.89 -93.45
C LEU A 91 -46.73 14.20 -92.00
N GLU A 92 -47.06 15.39 -91.49
CA GLU A 92 -46.79 15.73 -90.09
C GLU A 92 -47.69 14.94 -89.11
N GLN A 93 -48.93 14.60 -89.47
CA GLN A 93 -49.77 13.66 -88.69
C GLN A 93 -49.13 12.27 -88.58
N ARG A 94 -48.59 11.73 -89.69
CA ARG A 94 -47.87 10.44 -89.68
C ARG A 94 -46.56 10.51 -88.89
N ARG A 95 -45.86 11.65 -88.95
CA ARG A 95 -44.64 11.91 -88.17
C ARG A 95 -44.95 11.98 -86.68
N LEU A 96 -45.98 12.72 -86.29
CA LEU A 96 -46.43 12.87 -84.91
C LEU A 96 -46.86 11.51 -84.34
N TYR A 97 -47.69 10.74 -85.07
CA TYR A 97 -48.05 9.38 -84.66
C TYR A 97 -46.84 8.45 -84.47
N LYS A 98 -45.79 8.59 -85.30
CA LYS A 98 -44.54 7.84 -85.07
C LYS A 98 -43.82 8.30 -83.81
N VAL A 99 -43.69 9.61 -83.59
CA VAL A 99 -43.03 10.17 -82.41
C VAL A 99 -43.77 9.78 -81.13
N ASP A 100 -45.10 9.84 -81.11
CA ASP A 100 -45.92 9.39 -79.96
C ASP A 100 -45.69 7.91 -79.66
N LYS A 101 -45.59 7.06 -80.69
CA LYS A 101 -45.34 5.62 -80.52
C LYS A 101 -43.92 5.33 -80.04
N ASP A 102 -42.92 6.03 -80.58
CA ASP A 102 -41.52 5.91 -80.17
C ASP A 102 -41.34 6.42 -78.72
N LEU A 103 -42.07 7.48 -78.33
CA LEU A 103 -42.13 8.02 -76.97
C LEU A 103 -42.78 7.05 -76.00
N GLN A 104 -43.95 6.48 -76.35
CA GLN A 104 -44.61 5.45 -75.53
C GLN A 104 -43.70 4.24 -75.30
N ALA A 105 -42.94 3.81 -76.31
CA ALA A 105 -41.96 2.73 -76.16
C ALA A 105 -40.83 3.12 -75.19
N ALA A 106 -40.30 4.33 -75.28
CA ALA A 106 -39.25 4.84 -74.39
C ALA A 106 -39.74 5.00 -72.94
N GLU A 107 -40.97 5.49 -72.72
CA GLU A 107 -41.59 5.57 -71.39
C GLU A 107 -41.78 4.18 -70.77
N LEU A 108 -42.21 3.20 -71.57
CA LEU A 108 -42.41 1.82 -71.12
C LEU A 108 -41.07 1.17 -70.74
N GLU A 109 -40.03 1.36 -71.56
CA GLU A 109 -38.68 0.88 -71.26
C GLU A 109 -38.06 1.57 -70.02
N TYR A 110 -38.22 2.89 -69.89
CA TYR A 110 -37.79 3.66 -68.71
C TYR A 110 -38.48 3.13 -67.43
N ASN A 111 -39.80 2.92 -67.48
CA ASN A 111 -40.54 2.40 -66.34
C ASN A 111 -40.12 0.96 -65.99
N GLN A 112 -39.86 0.09 -66.97
CA GLN A 112 -39.30 -1.24 -66.71
C GLN A 112 -37.91 -1.18 -66.09
N LYS A 113 -37.01 -0.34 -66.60
CA LYS A 113 -35.66 -0.14 -66.03
C LYS A 113 -35.76 0.38 -64.59
N ARG A 114 -36.59 1.41 -64.34
CA ARG A 114 -36.82 1.98 -63.02
C ARG A 114 -37.40 0.98 -62.02
N GLN A 115 -38.33 0.11 -62.44
CA GLN A 115 -38.82 -0.98 -61.59
C GLN A 115 -37.72 -2.00 -61.26
N LYS A 116 -36.95 -2.45 -62.26
CA LYS A 116 -35.83 -3.40 -62.05
C LYS A 116 -34.77 -2.84 -61.09
N TYR A 117 -34.35 -1.58 -61.28
CA TYR A 117 -33.42 -0.92 -60.37
C TYR A 117 -33.96 -0.81 -58.93
N LYS A 118 -35.22 -0.39 -58.77
CA LYS A 118 -35.84 -0.30 -57.43
C LYS A 118 -35.92 -1.65 -56.72
N ILE A 119 -36.29 -2.71 -57.46
CA ILE A 119 -36.39 -4.09 -56.94
C ILE A 119 -35.00 -4.65 -56.57
N PHE A 120 -33.93 -4.22 -57.23
CA PHE A 120 -32.56 -4.64 -56.90
C PHE A 120 -31.96 -3.85 -55.73
N GLN A 121 -32.26 -2.56 -55.60
CA GLN A 121 -31.81 -1.73 -54.48
C GLN A 121 -32.40 -2.18 -53.15
N THR A 122 -33.73 -2.37 -53.05
CA THR A 122 -34.38 -2.68 -51.76
C THR A 122 -33.77 -3.87 -50.99
N PRO A 123 -33.59 -5.09 -51.57
CA PRO A 123 -32.99 -6.20 -50.83
C PRO A 123 -31.50 -5.99 -50.53
N GLN A 124 -30.76 -5.23 -51.36
CA GLN A 124 -29.37 -4.89 -51.09
C GLN A 124 -29.28 -3.93 -49.89
N GLU A 125 -30.13 -2.91 -49.86
CA GLU A 125 -30.26 -1.93 -48.78
C GLU A 125 -30.77 -2.59 -47.48
N ASP A 126 -31.77 -3.47 -47.55
CA ASP A 126 -32.28 -4.24 -46.40
C ASP A 126 -31.20 -5.15 -45.78
N VAL A 127 -30.42 -5.87 -46.59
CA VAL A 127 -29.33 -6.72 -46.10
C VAL A 127 -28.20 -5.89 -45.48
N VAL A 128 -27.85 -4.75 -46.08
CA VAL A 128 -26.87 -3.81 -45.51
C VAL A 128 -27.38 -3.22 -44.19
N MET A 129 -28.65 -2.85 -44.10
CA MET A 129 -29.23 -2.30 -42.86
C MET A 129 -29.35 -3.36 -41.75
N GLN A 130 -29.67 -4.61 -42.10
CA GLN A 130 -29.63 -5.74 -41.16
C GLN A 130 -28.21 -5.98 -40.64
N LYS A 131 -27.20 -5.98 -41.51
CA LYS A 131 -25.79 -6.16 -41.10
C LYS A 131 -25.27 -4.99 -40.28
N ALA A 132 -25.66 -3.75 -40.59
CA ALA A 132 -25.35 -2.59 -39.76
C ALA A 132 -26.01 -2.67 -38.37
N SER A 133 -27.25 -3.16 -38.29
CA SER A 133 -27.95 -3.40 -37.01
C SER A 133 -27.30 -4.53 -36.19
N GLU A 134 -26.82 -5.59 -36.84
CA GLU A 134 -26.09 -6.69 -36.20
C GLU A 134 -24.74 -6.21 -35.64
N VAL A 135 -23.97 -5.42 -36.40
CA VAL A 135 -22.74 -4.77 -35.94
C VAL A 135 -23.03 -3.85 -34.75
N ALA A 136 -24.02 -2.95 -34.85
CA ALA A 136 -24.40 -2.05 -33.76
C ALA A 136 -24.90 -2.78 -32.50
N GLN A 137 -25.44 -3.99 -32.63
CA GLN A 137 -25.76 -4.84 -31.48
C GLN A 137 -24.50 -5.46 -30.88
N LEU A 138 -23.58 -5.98 -31.69
CA LEU A 138 -22.30 -6.54 -31.23
C LEU A 138 -21.43 -5.48 -30.54
N GLU A 139 -21.37 -4.25 -31.08
CA GLU A 139 -20.72 -3.09 -30.44
C GLU A 139 -21.30 -2.82 -29.07
N ARG A 140 -22.64 -2.68 -28.94
CA ARG A 140 -23.32 -2.52 -27.65
C ARG A 140 -23.13 -3.71 -26.70
N HIS A 141 -22.80 -4.89 -27.20
CA HIS A 141 -22.44 -6.05 -26.36
C HIS A 141 -20.98 -5.98 -25.91
N LEU A 142 -20.07 -5.53 -26.77
CA LEU A 142 -18.66 -5.28 -26.46
C LEU A 142 -18.50 -4.14 -25.44
N GLU A 143 -19.19 -3.01 -25.62
CA GLU A 143 -19.23 -1.89 -24.65
C GLU A 143 -19.66 -2.37 -23.26
N ARG A 144 -20.73 -3.16 -23.16
CA ARG A 144 -21.19 -3.74 -21.89
C ARG A 144 -20.20 -4.73 -21.30
N ALA A 145 -19.50 -5.52 -22.13
CA ALA A 145 -18.44 -6.42 -21.67
C ALA A 145 -17.21 -5.64 -21.14
N ILE A 146 -16.81 -4.55 -21.81
CA ILE A 146 -15.73 -3.67 -21.37
C ILE A 146 -16.11 -2.96 -20.07
N ALA A 147 -17.33 -2.45 -19.95
CA ALA A 147 -17.83 -1.85 -18.71
C ALA A 147 -17.82 -2.85 -17.53
N GLN A 148 -18.25 -4.10 -17.76
CA GLN A 148 -18.18 -5.16 -16.76
C GLN A 148 -16.74 -5.59 -16.41
N LEU A 149 -15.83 -5.61 -17.40
CA LEU A 149 -14.41 -5.86 -17.17
C LEU A 149 -13.79 -4.76 -16.30
N ASN A 150 -14.07 -3.49 -16.61
CA ASN A 150 -13.53 -2.34 -15.90
C ASN A 150 -14.09 -2.23 -14.47
N GLN A 151 -15.39 -2.48 -14.28
CA GLN A 151 -15.98 -2.60 -12.94
C GLN A 151 -15.30 -3.73 -12.15
N GLY A 152 -15.23 -4.94 -12.74
CA GLY A 152 -14.58 -6.08 -12.11
C GLY A 152 -13.08 -5.87 -11.83
N ALA A 153 -12.40 -5.00 -12.59
CA ALA A 153 -11.02 -4.60 -12.32
C ALA A 153 -10.93 -3.64 -11.11
N ALA A 154 -11.83 -2.64 -11.05
CA ALA A 154 -11.93 -1.73 -9.90
C ALA A 154 -12.28 -2.49 -8.60
N ASP A 155 -13.28 -3.38 -8.65
CA ASP A 155 -13.67 -4.24 -7.53
C ASP A 155 -12.49 -5.11 -7.03
N ASN A 156 -11.66 -5.62 -7.94
CA ASN A 156 -10.47 -6.40 -7.59
C ASN A 156 -9.37 -5.53 -6.97
N GLU A 157 -9.22 -4.28 -7.38
CA GLU A 157 -8.23 -3.37 -6.79
C GLU A 157 -8.67 -2.90 -5.40
N GLU A 158 -9.95 -2.57 -5.19
CA GLU A 158 -10.49 -2.29 -3.87
C GLU A 158 -10.30 -3.49 -2.92
N LEU A 159 -10.60 -4.72 -3.38
CA LEU A 159 -10.36 -5.93 -2.61
C LEU A 159 -8.86 -6.16 -2.29
N ARG A 160 -7.93 -5.76 -3.17
CA ARG A 160 -6.48 -5.81 -2.90
C ARG A 160 -6.09 -4.79 -1.83
N GLU A 161 -6.57 -3.55 -1.93
CA GLU A 161 -6.33 -2.52 -0.92
C GLU A 161 -6.88 -2.92 0.45
N GLN A 162 -8.11 -3.44 0.52
CA GLN A 162 -8.70 -4.00 1.73
C GLN A 162 -7.87 -5.15 2.31
N ILE A 163 -7.41 -6.09 1.47
CA ILE A 163 -6.54 -7.21 1.89
C ILE A 163 -5.21 -6.70 2.45
N ASP A 164 -4.57 -5.72 1.81
CA ASP A 164 -3.30 -5.16 2.29
C ASP A 164 -3.45 -4.25 3.51
N GLN A 165 -4.60 -3.59 3.67
CA GLN A 165 -4.94 -2.90 4.91
C GLN A 165 -5.11 -3.89 6.08
N LEU A 166 -5.89 -4.95 5.90
CA LEU A 166 -6.05 -6.03 6.89
C LEU A 166 -4.72 -6.74 7.21
N ARG A 167 -3.80 -6.86 6.24
CA ARG A 167 -2.43 -7.36 6.47
C ARG A 167 -1.60 -6.40 7.32
N LYS A 168 -1.67 -5.08 7.07
CA LYS A 168 -1.00 -4.05 7.90
C LYS A 168 -1.52 -4.08 9.34
N GLU A 169 -2.85 -4.06 9.50
CA GLU A 169 -3.51 -4.14 10.81
C GLU A 169 -3.15 -5.42 11.56
N ARG A 170 -3.22 -6.59 10.91
CA ARG A 170 -2.79 -7.86 11.49
C ARG A 170 -1.31 -7.83 11.92
N LYS A 171 -0.43 -7.16 11.17
CA LYS A 171 1.01 -7.00 11.52
C LYS A 171 1.20 -6.08 12.74
N VAL A 172 0.44 -5.00 12.86
CA VAL A 172 0.43 -4.13 14.05
C VAL A 172 -0.10 -4.90 15.26
N LEU A 173 -1.26 -5.57 15.14
CA LEU A 173 -1.85 -6.38 16.20
C LEU A 173 -0.93 -7.52 16.67
N ASN A 174 -0.21 -8.19 15.76
CA ASN A 174 0.79 -9.20 16.14
C ASN A 174 2.00 -8.59 16.86
N THR A 175 2.38 -7.35 16.54
CA THR A 175 3.44 -6.63 17.25
C THR A 175 3.00 -6.29 18.68
N VAL A 176 1.76 -5.81 18.86
CA VAL A 176 1.17 -5.52 20.17
C VAL A 176 0.94 -6.80 20.98
N PHE A 177 0.48 -7.88 20.37
CA PHE A 177 0.34 -9.18 21.05
C PHE A 177 1.70 -9.64 21.58
N LYS A 178 2.76 -9.54 20.77
CA LYS A 178 4.15 -9.86 21.18
C LYS A 178 4.76 -8.89 22.20
N THR A 179 4.25 -7.66 22.38
CA THR A 179 4.66 -6.82 23.53
C THR A 179 3.91 -7.23 24.80
N LEU A 180 2.63 -7.59 24.69
CA LEU A 180 1.80 -8.09 25.79
C LEU A 180 2.27 -9.46 26.31
N GLU A 181 2.56 -10.43 25.44
CA GLU A 181 3.17 -11.73 25.80
C GLU A 181 4.45 -11.53 26.63
N ARG A 182 5.36 -10.64 26.16
CA ARG A 182 6.58 -10.28 26.89
C ARG A 182 6.31 -9.45 28.16
N GLY A 183 5.16 -8.78 28.26
CA GLY A 183 4.71 -8.12 29.48
C GLY A 183 4.28 -9.14 30.52
N ILE A 184 3.38 -10.05 30.14
CA ILE A 184 2.88 -11.16 30.97
C ILE A 184 4.04 -12.05 31.44
N ALA A 185 4.97 -12.43 30.55
CA ALA A 185 6.13 -13.23 30.90
C ALA A 185 7.10 -12.53 31.89
N ARG A 186 7.19 -11.19 31.87
CA ARG A 186 7.96 -10.42 32.87
C ARG A 186 7.21 -10.28 34.18
N SER A 187 5.91 -10.05 34.14
CA SER A 187 5.04 -10.00 35.33
C SER A 187 5.02 -11.35 36.06
N GLY A 188 4.95 -12.46 35.33
CA GLY A 188 5.04 -13.81 35.89
C GLY A 188 6.37 -14.08 36.59
N LYS A 189 7.50 -13.62 36.03
CA LYS A 189 8.81 -13.70 36.69
C LYS A 189 8.87 -12.88 37.98
N ALA A 190 8.47 -11.61 37.92
CA ALA A 190 8.41 -10.74 39.10
C ALA A 190 7.47 -11.31 40.19
N LEU A 191 6.37 -11.96 39.82
CA LEU A 191 5.49 -12.66 40.74
C LEU A 191 6.17 -13.89 41.37
N THR A 192 6.90 -14.71 40.59
CA THR A 192 7.66 -15.83 41.16
C THR A 192 8.80 -15.37 42.07
N GLU A 193 9.49 -14.28 41.72
CA GLU A 193 10.55 -13.66 42.51
C GLU A 193 10.01 -13.12 43.85
N LEU A 194 8.84 -12.46 43.82
CA LEU A 194 8.12 -12.02 45.02
C LEU A 194 7.66 -13.21 45.89
N VAL A 195 7.17 -14.29 45.28
CA VAL A 195 6.77 -15.51 46.01
C VAL A 195 7.99 -16.18 46.67
N THR A 196 9.17 -16.20 46.03
CA THR A 196 10.40 -16.68 46.67
C THR A 196 10.82 -15.78 47.84
N HIS A 197 10.77 -14.45 47.69
CA HIS A 197 11.09 -13.51 48.78
C HIS A 197 10.15 -13.69 49.98
N ILE A 198 8.84 -13.85 49.74
CA ILE A 198 7.85 -14.14 50.80
C ILE A 198 8.15 -15.50 51.49
N GLY A 199 8.67 -16.48 50.75
CA GLY A 199 9.14 -17.75 51.31
C GLY A 199 10.37 -17.57 52.21
N GLU A 200 11.35 -16.77 51.79
CA GLU A 200 12.57 -16.47 52.54
C GLU A 200 12.26 -15.65 53.82
N ASP A 201 11.43 -14.61 53.71
CA ASP A 201 10.91 -13.83 54.85
C ASP A 201 10.20 -14.72 55.87
N ARG A 202 9.37 -15.67 55.39
CA ARG A 202 8.65 -16.61 56.24
C ARG A 202 9.60 -17.57 56.96
N ASN A 203 10.59 -18.13 56.25
CA ASN A 203 11.60 -19.00 56.86
C ASN A 203 12.41 -18.24 57.92
N SER A 204 12.84 -17.01 57.62
CA SER A 204 13.56 -16.11 58.55
C SER A 204 12.71 -15.79 59.80
N ARG A 205 11.43 -15.50 59.61
CA ARG A 205 10.45 -15.29 60.69
C ARG A 205 10.29 -16.54 61.55
N ASP A 206 10.11 -17.71 60.95
CA ASP A 206 9.88 -18.96 61.67
C ASP A 206 11.14 -19.41 62.43
N GLU A 207 12.34 -19.17 61.88
CA GLU A 207 13.61 -19.28 62.62
C GLU A 207 13.68 -18.32 63.83
N ALA A 208 13.28 -17.06 63.66
CA ALA A 208 13.26 -16.08 64.76
C ALA A 208 12.25 -16.47 65.86
N LEU A 209 11.10 -17.00 65.49
CA LEU A 209 10.10 -17.57 66.42
C LEU A 209 10.65 -18.81 67.13
N GLN A 210 11.39 -19.68 66.45
CA GLN A 210 12.04 -20.84 67.08
C GLN A 210 13.13 -20.40 68.08
N LYS A 211 13.99 -19.45 67.69
CA LYS A 211 15.07 -18.89 68.53
C LYS A 211 14.51 -18.20 69.77
N THR A 212 13.47 -17.37 69.63
CA THR A 212 12.80 -16.71 70.77
C THR A 212 12.05 -17.70 71.67
N SER A 213 11.39 -18.73 71.11
CA SER A 213 10.78 -19.83 71.87
C SER A 213 11.80 -20.63 72.69
N ALA A 214 12.98 -20.91 72.12
CA ALA A 214 14.07 -21.58 72.83
C ALA A 214 14.63 -20.72 73.97
N LEU A 215 14.85 -19.42 73.74
CA LEU A 215 15.29 -18.47 74.77
C LEU A 215 14.26 -18.32 75.90
N ALA A 216 12.96 -18.25 75.58
CA ALA A 216 11.89 -18.19 76.58
C ALA A 216 11.87 -19.44 77.47
N LYS A 217 12.00 -20.63 76.88
CA LYS A 217 12.11 -21.90 77.63
C LYS A 217 13.36 -21.95 78.52
N ALA A 218 14.50 -21.45 78.03
CA ALA A 218 15.73 -21.36 78.80
C ALA A 218 15.61 -20.39 79.99
N LEU A 219 15.04 -19.20 79.77
CA LEU A 219 14.79 -18.20 80.82
C LEU A 219 13.82 -18.73 81.89
N GLU A 220 12.74 -19.42 81.51
CA GLU A 220 11.80 -19.99 82.47
C GLU A 220 12.44 -21.14 83.28
N LEU A 221 13.30 -21.96 82.65
CA LEU A 221 14.06 -22.98 83.36
C LEU A 221 15.08 -22.36 84.34
N GLN A 222 15.69 -21.21 84.01
CA GLN A 222 16.51 -20.43 84.94
C GLN A 222 15.67 -19.81 86.07
N ARG A 223 14.52 -19.19 85.79
CA ARG A 223 13.59 -18.64 86.79
C ARG A 223 13.16 -19.72 87.79
N ARG A 224 12.76 -20.89 87.29
CA ARG A 224 12.39 -22.05 88.12
C ARG A 224 13.56 -22.57 88.97
N LYS A 225 14.79 -22.61 88.44
CA LYS A 225 16.00 -22.93 89.22
C LYS A 225 16.27 -21.89 90.32
N PHE A 226 16.21 -20.60 89.98
CA PHE A 226 16.43 -19.49 90.91
C PHE A 226 15.37 -19.43 92.02
N HIS A 227 14.10 -19.66 91.68
CA HIS A 227 13.00 -19.73 92.64
C HIS A 227 13.17 -20.93 93.60
N LYS A 228 13.52 -22.12 93.10
CA LYS A 228 13.86 -23.28 93.95
C LYS A 228 15.05 -23.00 94.87
N GLY A 229 16.11 -22.36 94.38
CA GLY A 229 17.26 -21.94 95.20
C GLY A 229 16.88 -20.90 96.26
N THR A 230 16.05 -19.92 95.91
CA THR A 230 15.54 -18.89 96.83
C THR A 230 14.68 -19.51 97.93
N ASN A 231 13.81 -20.46 97.61
CA ASN A 231 12.97 -21.13 98.60
C ASN A 231 13.79 -22.02 99.54
N LYS A 232 14.78 -22.76 99.02
CA LYS A 232 15.75 -23.50 99.87
C LYS A 232 16.51 -22.57 100.82
N LEU A 233 16.98 -21.41 100.34
CA LEU A 233 17.66 -20.44 101.19
C LEU A 233 16.72 -19.85 102.26
N LYS A 234 15.45 -19.60 101.92
CA LYS A 234 14.43 -19.20 102.91
C LYS A 234 14.17 -20.28 103.96
N GLN A 235 14.09 -21.54 103.56
CA GLN A 235 13.93 -22.68 104.48
C GLN A 235 15.13 -22.77 105.43
N ALA A 236 16.35 -22.75 104.90
CA ALA A 236 17.57 -22.74 105.71
C ALA A 236 17.62 -21.59 106.72
N ILE A 237 17.22 -20.36 106.34
CA ILE A 237 17.15 -19.21 107.26
C ILE A 237 16.06 -19.40 108.35
N VAL A 238 14.93 -20.04 108.02
CA VAL A 238 13.87 -20.35 109.00
C VAL A 238 14.28 -21.48 109.95
N GLU A 239 15.04 -22.46 109.46
CA GLU A 239 15.62 -23.57 110.23
C GLU A 239 16.74 -23.06 111.15
N GLU A 240 17.70 -22.30 110.63
CA GLU A 240 18.77 -21.61 111.37
C GLU A 240 18.18 -20.69 112.45
N GLY A 241 17.23 -19.82 112.06
CA GLY A 241 16.51 -18.96 112.99
C GLY A 241 15.55 -19.71 113.93
N ALA A 242 15.28 -21.00 113.74
CA ALA A 242 14.57 -21.84 114.72
C ALA A 242 15.55 -22.47 115.71
N VAL A 243 16.68 -23.00 115.23
CA VAL A 243 17.78 -23.50 116.05
C VAL A 243 18.32 -22.39 116.95
N GLN A 244 18.46 -21.15 116.47
CA GLN A 244 18.84 -20.01 117.31
C GLN A 244 17.81 -19.75 118.42
N ARG A 245 16.51 -19.76 118.14
CA ARG A 245 15.45 -19.62 119.15
C ARG A 245 15.37 -20.79 120.13
N GLU A 246 15.87 -21.97 119.76
CA GLU A 246 15.98 -23.14 120.63
C GLU A 246 17.25 -23.09 121.50
N GLN A 247 18.38 -22.64 120.93
CA GLN A 247 19.60 -22.32 121.65
C GLN A 247 19.35 -21.20 122.68
N GLU A 248 18.71 -20.10 122.29
CA GLU A 248 18.26 -19.04 123.21
C GLU A 248 17.39 -19.57 124.35
N ARG A 249 16.51 -20.54 124.09
CA ARG A 249 15.71 -21.17 125.17
C ARG A 249 16.59 -21.98 126.11
N SER A 250 17.47 -22.82 125.55
CA SER A 250 18.44 -23.60 126.34
C SER A 250 19.39 -22.70 127.15
N GLU A 251 19.79 -21.55 126.61
CA GLU A 251 20.60 -20.55 127.30
C GLU A 251 19.80 -19.71 128.31
N ARG A 252 18.52 -19.40 128.06
CA ARG A 252 17.63 -18.79 129.07
C ARG A 252 17.36 -19.72 130.25
N ASP A 253 17.26 -21.03 130.02
CA ASP A 253 17.12 -22.00 131.11
C ASP A 253 18.46 -22.26 131.83
N ARG A 254 19.61 -22.29 131.12
CA ARG A 254 20.94 -22.28 131.76
C ARG A 254 21.23 -21.00 132.56
N THR A 255 20.78 -19.84 132.08
CA THR A 255 20.98 -18.56 132.78
C THR A 255 19.98 -18.35 133.91
N ARG A 256 18.82 -19.02 133.93
CA ARG A 256 17.95 -19.07 135.13
C ARG A 256 18.71 -19.59 136.34
N ASP A 257 19.40 -20.73 136.21
CA ASP A 257 20.17 -21.33 137.32
C ASP A 257 21.42 -20.52 137.73
N ILE A 258 21.94 -19.65 136.85
CA ILE A 258 23.11 -18.80 137.12
C ILE A 258 22.72 -17.39 137.62
N SER A 259 21.54 -16.89 137.23
CA SER A 259 21.06 -15.52 137.52
C SER A 259 20.64 -15.27 138.98
N ALA A 260 20.66 -16.30 139.84
CA ALA A 260 20.50 -16.15 141.28
C ALA A 260 21.71 -15.49 141.98
N ALA A 261 22.86 -15.34 141.31
CA ALA A 261 24.09 -14.82 141.91
C ALA A 261 24.67 -13.59 141.17
N LYS A 262 25.32 -12.69 141.93
CA LYS A 262 26.10 -11.52 141.45
C LYS A 262 25.36 -10.44 140.66
N ARG A 263 24.36 -9.88 141.35
CA ARG A 263 24.13 -8.42 141.47
C ARG A 263 25.45 -7.61 141.42
N ASN A 264 25.44 -6.49 140.68
CA ASN A 264 26.45 -5.40 140.58
C ASN A 264 27.83 -5.70 139.93
N LYS A 265 28.06 -5.19 138.70
CA LYS A 265 29.04 -4.10 138.44
C LYS A 265 28.89 -3.44 137.06
N SER A 266 29.27 -2.16 137.00
CA SER A 266 29.59 -1.32 135.83
C SER A 266 28.45 -0.86 134.90
N ARG A 267 28.50 0.44 134.56
CA ARG A 267 27.81 1.03 133.41
C ARG A 267 28.73 0.95 132.19
N THR A 268 28.24 0.38 131.10
CA THR A 268 28.72 0.63 129.73
C THR A 268 27.49 0.65 128.83
N TYR A 269 27.46 1.57 127.86
CA TYR A 269 26.38 1.90 126.92
C TYR A 269 25.35 0.78 126.61
N MET A 270 24.06 1.12 126.72
CA MET A 270 23.03 0.41 125.96
C MET A 270 23.12 0.87 124.50
N ILE A 271 23.45 -0.05 123.60
CA ILE A 271 23.15 0.05 122.17
C ILE A 271 21.78 -0.61 121.98
N ALA A 272 20.96 -0.09 121.06
CA ALA A 272 19.59 -0.58 120.87
C ALA A 272 19.55 -1.87 120.03
N ASP A 273 18.54 -2.71 120.28
CA ASP A 273 18.30 -3.99 119.58
C ASP A 273 17.86 -3.84 118.10
N GLU A 274 18.24 -2.75 117.43
CA GLU A 274 17.98 -2.52 116.00
C GLU A 274 19.11 -3.04 115.09
N GLU A 275 20.27 -3.41 115.64
CA GLU A 275 21.43 -3.84 114.84
C GLU A 275 21.36 -5.30 114.33
N GLU A 276 20.58 -6.20 114.93
CA GLU A 276 20.62 -7.63 114.55
C GLU A 276 19.96 -7.93 113.20
N ALA A 277 19.11 -7.02 112.69
CA ALA A 277 18.64 -7.06 111.30
C ALA A 277 19.76 -6.78 110.27
N PHE A 278 20.90 -6.24 110.71
CA PHE A 278 22.07 -5.92 109.88
C PHE A 278 23.09 -7.07 109.81
N SER A 279 22.63 -8.29 109.52
CA SER A 279 23.50 -9.42 109.17
C SER A 279 24.55 -9.00 108.12
N GLU A 280 25.81 -8.91 108.55
CA GLU A 280 26.91 -8.33 107.78
C GLU A 280 27.02 -8.86 106.34
N PRO A 281 26.91 -10.18 106.04
CA PRO A 281 26.92 -10.68 104.66
C PRO A 281 25.65 -10.37 103.84
N VAL A 282 24.51 -10.05 104.47
CA VAL A 282 23.30 -9.54 103.77
C VAL A 282 23.49 -8.07 103.43
N VAL A 283 23.98 -7.28 104.38
CA VAL A 283 24.31 -5.86 104.20
C VAL A 283 25.39 -5.69 103.12
N LYS A 284 26.49 -6.43 103.19
CA LYS A 284 27.55 -6.49 102.16
C LYS A 284 26.99 -6.87 100.79
N ARG A 285 26.08 -7.86 100.69
CA ARG A 285 25.45 -8.24 99.40
C ARG A 285 24.50 -7.16 98.86
N ARG A 286 23.74 -6.47 99.73
CA ARG A 286 22.91 -5.32 99.33
C ARG A 286 23.78 -4.16 98.84
N ILE A 287 24.85 -3.84 99.57
CA ILE A 287 25.84 -2.82 99.19
C ILE A 287 26.51 -3.17 97.86
N LEU A 288 26.97 -4.41 97.65
CA LEU A 288 27.58 -4.85 96.39
C LEU A 288 26.62 -4.79 95.20
N LYS A 289 25.36 -5.20 95.38
CA LYS A 289 24.35 -5.08 94.31
C LYS A 289 24.03 -3.61 94.01
N LEU A 290 23.93 -2.78 95.05
CA LEU A 290 23.65 -1.35 94.91
C LEU A 290 24.84 -0.60 94.31
N SER A 291 26.08 -0.95 94.65
CA SER A 291 27.30 -0.37 94.08
C SER A 291 27.52 -0.79 92.63
N PHE A 292 27.21 -2.03 92.26
CA PHE A 292 27.24 -2.49 90.88
C PHE A 292 26.19 -1.80 89.99
N LEU A 293 24.95 -1.65 90.49
CA LEU A 293 23.91 -0.88 89.80
C LEU A 293 24.29 0.60 89.70
N ASN A 294 24.85 1.19 90.77
CA ASN A 294 25.41 2.54 90.73
C ASN A 294 26.59 2.66 89.75
N ALA A 295 27.42 1.63 89.58
CA ALA A 295 28.53 1.63 88.64
C ALA A 295 28.03 1.60 87.17
N ILE A 296 26.99 0.80 86.88
CA ILE A 296 26.31 0.81 85.58
C ILE A 296 25.65 2.16 85.31
N GLN A 297 24.91 2.71 86.29
CA GLN A 297 24.29 4.04 86.17
C GLN A 297 25.34 5.13 85.99
N ARG A 298 26.43 5.14 86.76
CA ARG A 298 27.57 6.07 86.60
C ARG A 298 28.27 5.88 85.25
N ARG A 299 28.32 4.68 84.67
CA ARG A 299 28.82 4.45 83.31
C ARG A 299 27.88 5.07 82.26
N HIS A 300 26.57 4.84 82.37
CA HIS A 300 25.58 5.46 81.48
C HIS A 300 25.61 6.98 81.58
N ILE A 301 25.58 7.54 82.80
CA ILE A 301 25.67 8.98 83.06
C ILE A 301 26.96 9.54 82.44
N LYS A 302 28.13 8.91 82.65
CA LYS A 302 29.38 9.31 81.99
C LYS A 302 29.33 9.23 80.46
N GLN A 303 28.61 8.28 79.87
CA GLN A 303 28.42 8.20 78.42
C GLN A 303 27.53 9.33 77.90
N HIS A 304 26.40 9.60 78.56
CA HIS A 304 25.55 10.74 78.22
C HIS A 304 26.30 12.08 78.42
N HIS A 305 27.11 12.20 79.47
CA HIS A 305 27.95 13.38 79.71
C HIS A 305 28.99 13.59 78.60
N LYS A 306 29.65 12.53 78.11
CA LYS A 306 30.54 12.62 76.94
C LYS A 306 29.81 13.02 75.65
N ASN A 307 28.59 12.54 75.44
CA ASN A 307 27.81 12.97 74.28
C ASN A 307 27.43 14.46 74.39
N ILE A 308 27.04 14.92 75.59
CA ILE A 308 26.78 16.33 75.89
C ILE A 308 28.05 17.17 75.66
N GLU A 309 29.20 16.75 76.19
CA GLU A 309 30.51 17.39 76.01
C GLU A 309 30.88 17.55 74.52
N VAL A 310 30.61 16.54 73.68
CA VAL A 310 30.80 16.62 72.22
C VAL A 310 29.82 17.62 71.58
N PHE A 311 28.56 17.67 72.00
CA PHE A 311 27.62 18.69 71.52
C PHE A 311 28.01 20.10 71.99
N GLU A 312 28.46 20.27 73.24
CA GLU A 312 28.97 21.54 73.78
C GLU A 312 30.21 22.03 73.01
N GLN A 313 31.14 21.14 72.66
CA GLN A 313 32.28 21.46 71.80
C GLN A 313 31.85 21.87 70.38
N ALA A 314 30.85 21.19 69.81
CA ALA A 314 30.29 21.55 68.50
C ALA A 314 29.59 22.92 68.54
N PHE A 315 28.73 23.17 69.54
CA PHE A 315 28.06 24.47 69.73
C PHE A 315 29.06 25.59 70.04
N ALA A 316 30.09 25.35 70.83
CA ALA A 316 31.17 26.31 71.07
C ALA A 316 31.90 26.66 69.77
N THR A 317 32.17 25.68 68.91
CA THR A 317 32.81 25.88 67.59
C THR A 317 31.92 26.66 66.63
N ILE A 318 30.60 26.39 66.61
CA ILE A 318 29.62 27.15 65.82
C ILE A 318 29.53 28.58 66.36
N LYS A 319 29.45 28.78 67.68
CA LYS A 319 29.41 30.09 68.33
C LYS A 319 30.67 30.92 68.08
N SER A 320 31.86 30.32 68.10
CA SER A 320 33.12 31.03 67.80
C SER A 320 33.31 31.35 66.32
N SER A 321 32.73 30.58 65.40
CA SER A 321 32.87 30.79 63.94
C SER A 321 31.78 31.67 63.34
N THR A 322 30.56 31.66 63.91
CA THR A 322 29.42 32.47 63.43
C THR A 322 29.18 33.73 64.26
N GLY A 323 29.72 33.81 65.48
CA GLY A 323 29.44 34.87 66.46
C GLY A 323 28.09 34.74 67.17
N ILE A 324 27.20 33.87 66.68
CA ILE A 324 25.84 33.69 67.21
C ILE A 324 25.93 33.10 68.61
N SER A 325 25.41 33.84 69.59
CA SER A 325 25.61 33.52 71.01
C SER A 325 24.44 32.80 71.67
N ASP A 326 23.26 32.81 71.06
CA ASP A 326 22.07 32.09 71.51
C ASP A 326 21.95 30.72 70.81
N ILE A 327 21.50 29.72 71.56
CA ILE A 327 21.34 28.34 71.10
C ILE A 327 20.03 28.19 70.32
N GLU A 328 18.95 28.89 70.73
CA GLU A 328 17.66 28.82 70.02
C GLU A 328 17.75 29.44 68.62
N GLU A 329 18.48 30.56 68.48
CA GLU A 329 18.80 31.15 67.18
C GLU A 329 19.61 30.20 66.28
N ILE A 330 20.66 29.54 66.80
CA ILE A 330 21.43 28.53 66.03
C ILE A 330 20.53 27.39 65.55
N VAL A 331 19.67 26.84 66.41
CA VAL A 331 18.75 25.75 66.05
C VAL A 331 17.73 26.20 64.99
N LYS A 332 17.18 27.41 65.13
CA LYS A 332 16.23 28.00 64.16
C LYS A 332 16.87 28.21 62.78
N ILE A 333 18.11 28.69 62.74
CA ILE A 333 18.89 28.83 61.50
C ILE A 333 19.21 27.45 60.91
N PHE A 334 19.59 26.47 61.72
CA PHE A 334 19.86 25.11 61.25
C PHE A 334 18.62 24.47 60.61
N ILE A 335 17.44 24.57 61.24
CA ILE A 335 16.17 24.07 60.67
C ILE A 335 15.85 24.76 59.34
N SER A 336 16.08 26.08 59.23
CA SER A 336 15.87 26.82 57.97
C SER A 336 16.85 26.39 56.87
N LEU A 337 18.11 26.15 57.21
CA LEU A 337 19.12 25.63 56.29
C LEU A 337 18.84 24.17 55.88
N GLU A 338 18.36 23.33 56.80
CA GLU A 338 17.97 21.94 56.53
C GLU A 338 16.75 21.89 55.60
N GLN A 339 15.73 22.72 55.84
CA GLN A 339 14.58 22.89 54.93
C GLN A 339 15.05 23.35 53.54
N ARG A 340 15.91 24.37 53.45
CA ARG A 340 16.48 24.84 52.18
C ARG A 340 17.28 23.74 51.47
N ASN A 341 18.05 22.94 52.21
CA ASN A 341 18.83 21.84 51.68
C ASN A 341 17.93 20.71 51.16
N PHE A 342 16.85 20.38 51.88
CA PHE A 342 15.83 19.42 51.43
C PHE A 342 15.11 19.89 50.16
N SER A 343 14.76 21.18 50.07
CA SER A 343 14.21 21.77 48.83
C SER A 343 15.22 21.73 47.67
N LEU A 344 16.49 22.04 47.91
CA LEU A 344 17.56 21.93 46.92
C LEU A 344 17.76 20.50 46.43
N LEU A 345 17.81 19.52 47.34
CA LEU A 345 17.92 18.10 47.00
C LEU A 345 16.70 17.62 46.20
N THR A 346 15.50 18.08 46.56
CA THR A 346 14.26 17.79 45.81
C THR A 346 14.31 18.39 44.40
N TYR A 347 14.80 19.61 44.25
CA TYR A 347 14.95 20.28 42.95
C TYR A 347 16.03 19.62 42.08
N VAL A 348 17.19 19.25 42.64
CA VAL A 348 18.23 18.48 41.93
C VAL A 348 17.69 17.12 41.49
N ASN A 349 16.94 16.42 42.34
CA ASN A 349 16.29 15.15 41.96
C ASN A 349 15.23 15.33 40.87
N GLN A 350 14.57 16.49 40.78
CA GLN A 350 13.67 16.78 39.68
C GLN A 350 14.43 17.10 38.39
N LEU A 351 15.43 17.97 38.43
CA LEU A 351 16.30 18.27 37.29
C LEU A 351 16.96 17.01 36.71
N ASN A 352 17.37 16.06 37.55
CA ASN A 352 17.92 14.78 37.08
C ASN A 352 16.89 13.97 36.27
N ARG A 353 15.62 13.92 36.71
CA ARG A 353 14.53 13.28 35.94
C ARG A 353 14.23 14.02 34.64
N ASP A 354 14.26 15.35 34.69
CA ASP A 354 14.03 16.20 33.52
C ASP A 354 15.15 15.97 32.48
N ILE A 355 16.41 15.90 32.92
CA ILE A 355 17.58 15.52 32.11
C ILE A 355 17.42 14.11 31.53
N GLU A 356 17.07 13.11 32.33
CA GLU A 356 16.80 11.75 31.85
C GLU A 356 15.71 11.73 30.75
N SER A 357 14.63 12.50 30.94
CA SER A 357 13.54 12.61 29.96
C SER A 357 13.99 13.29 28.65
N ILE A 358 14.81 14.34 28.75
CA ILE A 358 15.38 15.07 27.61
C ILE A 358 16.42 14.21 26.89
N GLU A 359 17.20 13.39 27.59
CA GLU A 359 18.10 12.41 26.99
C GLU A 359 17.35 11.33 26.20
N ILE A 360 16.24 10.81 26.75
CA ILE A 360 15.38 9.85 26.05
C ILE A 360 14.80 10.48 24.78
N LEU A 361 14.30 11.71 24.88
CA LEU A 361 13.75 12.46 23.74
C LEU A 361 14.81 12.74 22.67
N ASN A 362 16.03 13.14 23.05
CA ASN A 362 17.14 13.35 22.13
C ASN A 362 17.57 12.05 21.42
N LYS A 363 17.64 10.92 22.15
CA LYS A 363 17.95 9.60 21.56
C LYS A 363 16.88 9.19 20.54
N GLU A 364 15.61 9.44 20.85
CA GLU A 364 14.49 9.17 19.93
C GLU A 364 14.53 10.08 18.68
N LEU A 365 14.76 11.38 18.83
CA LEU A 365 14.94 12.28 17.68
C LEU A 365 16.16 11.91 16.81
N GLN A 366 17.26 11.44 17.42
CA GLN A 366 18.41 10.94 16.67
C GLN A 366 18.08 9.65 15.90
N ASN A 367 17.29 8.74 16.48
CA ASN A 367 16.81 7.55 15.77
C ASN A 367 15.93 7.95 14.56
N GLN A 368 14.97 8.86 14.76
CA GLN A 368 14.09 9.35 13.69
C GLN A 368 14.87 10.05 12.58
N LEU A 369 15.86 10.89 12.91
CA LEU A 369 16.74 11.55 11.93
C LEU A 369 17.54 10.51 11.13
N ASN A 370 18.10 9.50 11.79
CA ASN A 370 18.82 8.41 11.12
C ASN A 370 17.88 7.60 10.19
N ASP A 371 16.65 7.30 10.61
CA ASP A 371 15.68 6.60 9.78
C ASP A 371 15.21 7.43 8.59
N HIS A 372 14.96 8.74 8.76
CA HIS A 372 14.67 9.64 7.64
C HIS A 372 15.84 9.73 6.65
N LYS A 373 17.08 9.84 7.14
CA LYS A 373 18.29 9.83 6.31
C LYS A 373 18.47 8.50 5.56
N ASN A 374 18.18 7.37 6.22
CA ASN A 374 18.19 6.05 5.59
C ASN A 374 17.08 5.91 4.51
N GLN A 375 15.90 6.48 4.75
CA GLN A 375 14.82 6.53 3.75
C GLN A 375 15.18 7.43 2.56
N GLU A 376 15.80 8.59 2.80
CA GLU A 376 16.27 9.51 1.77
C GLU A 376 17.34 8.85 0.88
N ILE A 377 18.36 8.22 1.48
CA ILE A 377 19.41 7.49 0.74
C ILE A 377 18.80 6.37 -0.12
N ARG A 378 17.83 5.60 0.42
CA ARG A 378 17.11 4.56 -0.33
C ARG A 378 16.28 5.15 -1.48
N SER A 379 15.60 6.28 -1.25
CA SER A 379 14.81 6.99 -2.25
C SER A 379 15.66 7.62 -3.35
N ALA A 380 16.83 8.16 -3.01
CA ALA A 380 17.81 8.67 -3.97
C ALA A 380 18.39 7.53 -4.81
N SER A 381 18.80 6.43 -4.18
CA SER A 381 19.29 5.22 -4.84
C SER A 381 18.24 4.63 -5.80
N ALA A 382 16.99 4.44 -5.35
CA ALA A 382 15.90 3.93 -6.18
C ALA A 382 15.58 4.85 -7.37
N ARG A 383 15.57 6.18 -7.17
CA ARG A 383 15.42 7.15 -8.27
C ARG A 383 16.59 7.10 -9.25
N GLN A 384 17.83 6.94 -8.77
CA GLN A 384 19.00 6.83 -9.64
C GLN A 384 18.96 5.56 -10.50
N THR A 385 18.55 4.41 -9.92
CA THR A 385 18.36 3.17 -10.68
C THR A 385 17.26 3.32 -11.72
N ALA A 386 16.10 3.87 -11.36
CA ALA A 386 14.99 4.08 -12.30
C ALA A 386 15.36 5.06 -13.43
N LEU A 387 16.11 6.14 -13.14
CA LEU A 387 16.61 7.05 -14.15
C LEU A 387 17.63 6.38 -15.08
N SER A 388 18.49 5.51 -14.55
CA SER A 388 19.44 4.73 -15.36
C SER A 388 18.74 3.71 -16.26
N GLU A 389 17.67 3.07 -15.78
CA GLU A 389 16.86 2.13 -16.55
C GLU A 389 16.09 2.85 -17.67
N VAL A 390 15.44 3.98 -17.37
CA VAL A 390 14.75 4.81 -18.37
C VAL A 390 15.73 5.37 -19.40
N ALA A 391 16.94 5.80 -18.99
CA ALA A 391 17.98 6.23 -19.93
C ALA A 391 18.39 5.07 -20.88
N GLN A 392 18.60 3.87 -20.34
CA GLN A 392 18.92 2.69 -21.15
C GLN A 392 17.79 2.32 -22.12
N GLN A 393 16.53 2.46 -21.73
CA GLN A 393 15.37 2.25 -22.60
C GLN A 393 15.28 3.33 -23.70
N ILE A 394 15.62 4.59 -23.40
CA ILE A 394 15.73 5.68 -24.38
C ILE A 394 16.84 5.38 -25.40
N ASP A 395 18.02 4.96 -24.96
CA ASP A 395 19.12 4.60 -25.87
C ASP A 395 18.75 3.41 -26.77
N GLN A 396 18.14 2.35 -26.20
CA GLN A 396 17.68 1.19 -26.97
C GLN A 396 16.60 1.56 -28.01
N THR A 397 15.63 2.40 -27.64
CA THR A 397 14.59 2.86 -28.58
C THR A 397 15.14 3.83 -29.63
N ALA A 398 16.11 4.67 -29.29
CA ALA A 398 16.80 5.54 -30.24
C ALA A 398 17.60 4.75 -31.28
N VAL A 399 18.31 3.69 -30.88
CA VAL A 399 18.98 2.76 -31.81
C VAL A 399 17.95 2.06 -32.70
N ALA A 400 16.92 1.44 -32.11
CA ALA A 400 15.90 0.72 -32.88
C ALA A 400 15.11 1.61 -33.85
N THR A 401 14.90 2.89 -33.53
CA THR A 401 14.31 3.88 -34.46
C THR A 401 15.30 4.30 -35.54
N LYS A 402 16.60 4.47 -35.22
CA LYS A 402 17.63 4.76 -36.23
C LYS A 402 17.73 3.64 -37.27
N ASP A 403 17.74 2.38 -36.82
CA ASP A 403 17.85 1.23 -37.71
C ASP A 403 16.61 1.09 -38.60
N LYS A 404 15.41 1.33 -38.05
CA LYS A 404 14.16 1.39 -38.82
C LYS A 404 14.12 2.53 -39.82
N ASN A 405 14.63 3.70 -39.46
CA ASN A 405 14.74 4.83 -40.38
C ASN A 405 15.68 4.49 -41.55
N GLY A 406 16.82 3.83 -41.28
CA GLY A 406 17.71 3.33 -42.35
C GLY A 406 17.00 2.39 -43.32
N ILE A 407 16.18 1.46 -42.81
CA ILE A 407 15.37 0.55 -43.66
C ILE A 407 14.32 1.34 -44.49
N ILE A 408 13.75 2.42 -43.94
CA ILE A 408 12.82 3.30 -44.66
C ILE A 408 13.56 4.11 -45.73
N ASP A 409 14.75 4.64 -45.42
CA ASP A 409 15.60 5.38 -46.35
C ASP A 409 16.02 4.48 -47.53
N ASP A 410 16.52 3.26 -47.26
CA ASP A 410 16.86 2.25 -48.27
C ASP A 410 15.65 1.90 -49.15
N ALA A 411 14.48 1.64 -48.54
CA ALA A 411 13.26 1.34 -49.28
C ALA A 411 12.78 2.53 -50.13
N SER A 412 12.95 3.76 -49.65
CA SER A 412 12.61 4.97 -50.40
C SER A 412 13.52 5.18 -51.61
N ALA A 413 14.81 4.88 -51.48
CA ALA A 413 15.78 4.94 -52.58
C ALA A 413 15.42 3.93 -53.69
N VAL A 414 15.03 2.71 -53.33
CA VAL A 414 14.54 1.70 -54.29
C VAL A 414 13.25 2.15 -54.98
N LEU A 415 12.31 2.76 -54.24
CA LEU A 415 11.07 3.29 -54.82
C LEU A 415 11.33 4.42 -55.82
N GLU A 416 12.22 5.36 -55.50
CA GLU A 416 12.61 6.44 -56.41
C GLU A 416 13.39 5.94 -57.64
N GLU A 417 14.15 4.84 -57.56
CA GLU A 417 14.79 4.25 -58.73
C GLU A 417 13.79 3.52 -59.66
N VAL A 418 12.75 2.92 -59.08
CA VAL A 418 11.73 2.12 -59.81
C VAL A 418 10.61 3.01 -60.39
N ARG A 419 10.22 4.08 -59.69
CA ARG A 419 9.18 5.05 -60.10
C ARG A 419 9.34 5.55 -61.56
N PRO A 420 10.48 6.11 -62.02
CA PRO A 420 10.64 6.55 -63.40
C PRO A 420 10.61 5.39 -64.41
N ARG A 421 11.03 4.18 -64.02
CA ARG A 421 10.96 2.99 -64.88
C ARG A 421 9.50 2.60 -65.14
N ILE A 422 8.67 2.60 -64.10
CA ILE A 422 7.22 2.33 -64.18
C ILE A 422 6.50 3.41 -65.00
N ASN A 423 6.78 4.68 -64.76
CA ASN A 423 6.13 5.79 -65.47
C ASN A 423 6.44 5.74 -66.98
N ASN A 424 7.67 5.39 -67.37
CA ASN A 424 8.04 5.15 -68.77
C ASN A 424 7.27 3.97 -69.39
N ILE A 425 7.04 2.87 -68.64
CA ILE A 425 6.23 1.74 -69.12
C ILE A 425 4.76 2.17 -69.33
N VAL A 426 4.18 2.93 -68.38
CA VAL A 426 2.82 3.48 -68.53
C VAL A 426 2.73 4.44 -69.72
N ALA A 427 3.70 5.32 -69.92
CA ALA A 427 3.73 6.24 -71.07
C ALA A 427 3.82 5.49 -72.41
N ASN A 428 4.68 4.47 -72.51
CA ASN A 428 4.78 3.64 -73.71
C ASN A 428 3.48 2.85 -73.97
N LEU A 429 2.85 2.29 -72.93
CA LEU A 429 1.56 1.62 -73.07
C LEU A 429 0.45 2.59 -73.51
N LYS A 430 0.38 3.81 -72.95
CA LYS A 430 -0.56 4.86 -73.38
C LYS A 430 -0.41 5.18 -74.88
N GLN A 431 0.80 5.12 -75.45
CA GLN A 431 1.04 5.40 -76.88
C GLN A 431 0.81 4.18 -77.79
N GLU A 432 1.21 2.98 -77.38
CA GLU A 432 1.17 1.79 -78.24
C GLU A 432 -0.09 0.93 -78.11
N LEU A 433 -0.84 0.98 -76.99
CA LEU A 433 -2.12 0.27 -76.88
C LEU A 433 -3.11 0.66 -78.01
N PRO A 434 -3.36 1.94 -78.32
CA PRO A 434 -4.26 2.31 -79.42
C PRO A 434 -3.79 1.78 -80.77
N ARG A 435 -2.47 1.82 -81.03
CA ARG A 435 -1.85 1.34 -82.27
C ARG A 435 -2.04 -0.16 -82.42
N LEU A 436 -1.62 -0.94 -81.41
CA LEU A 436 -1.68 -2.39 -81.42
C LEU A 436 -3.11 -2.93 -81.54
N PHE A 437 -4.08 -2.31 -80.86
CA PHE A 437 -5.50 -2.67 -81.04
C PHE A 437 -6.02 -2.31 -82.43
N SER A 438 -5.70 -1.11 -82.96
CA SER A 438 -6.10 -0.71 -84.32
C SER A 438 -5.51 -1.55 -85.45
N GLN A 439 -4.44 -2.31 -85.17
CA GLN A 439 -3.76 -3.19 -86.13
C GLN A 439 -4.15 -4.67 -86.01
N ALA A 440 -4.86 -5.05 -84.92
CA ALA A 440 -5.25 -6.42 -84.63
C ALA A 440 -6.78 -6.65 -84.52
N PHE A 441 -7.57 -5.58 -84.47
CA PHE A 441 -9.02 -5.61 -84.24
C PHE A 441 -9.78 -4.63 -85.15
N ASP A 442 -10.85 -5.11 -85.78
CA ASP A 442 -11.73 -4.35 -86.68
C ASP A 442 -13.10 -4.11 -86.00
N GLY A 443 -13.07 -3.73 -84.70
CA GLY A 443 -14.24 -3.66 -83.83
C GLY A 443 -13.99 -2.88 -82.52
N GLU A 444 -15.04 -2.67 -81.72
CA GLU A 444 -14.99 -1.81 -80.54
C GLU A 444 -13.94 -2.23 -79.48
N PHE A 445 -13.33 -1.21 -78.88
CA PHE A 445 -12.23 -1.33 -77.94
C PHE A 445 -12.68 -2.01 -76.63
N PRO A 446 -12.01 -3.07 -76.14
CA PRO A 446 -12.26 -3.61 -74.81
C PRO A 446 -12.06 -2.53 -73.75
N ALA A 447 -13.05 -2.35 -72.86
CA ALA A 447 -12.95 -1.34 -71.82
C ALA A 447 -11.87 -1.71 -70.78
N MET A 448 -10.85 -0.86 -70.61
CA MET A 448 -9.92 -0.97 -69.49
C MET A 448 -10.67 -0.78 -68.16
N LYS A 449 -10.42 -1.68 -67.21
CA LYS A 449 -11.08 -1.70 -65.89
C LYS A 449 -10.52 -0.64 -64.96
N PHE A 450 -9.28 -0.24 -65.20
CA PHE A 450 -8.59 0.83 -64.49
C PHE A 450 -8.36 1.98 -65.48
N ALA A 451 -8.62 3.21 -65.02
CA ALA A 451 -8.30 4.40 -65.79
C ALA A 451 -6.77 4.50 -65.99
N PRO A 452 -6.29 5.16 -67.05
CA PRO A 452 -4.88 5.49 -67.19
C PRO A 452 -4.47 6.42 -66.03
N PRO A 453 -3.50 6.05 -65.19
CA PRO A 453 -3.12 6.86 -64.03
C PRO A 453 -2.44 8.16 -64.46
N ASP A 454 -2.60 9.20 -63.66
CA ASP A 454 -2.10 10.55 -63.98
C ASP A 454 -0.62 10.71 -63.65
N GLU A 455 0.08 11.60 -64.35
CA GLU A 455 1.53 11.82 -64.18
C GLU A 455 1.92 12.39 -62.81
N GLN A 456 0.93 12.80 -62.01
CA GLN A 456 1.06 13.32 -60.65
C GLN A 456 0.69 12.27 -59.57
N GLU A 457 0.28 11.06 -59.96
CA GLU A 457 -0.29 10.07 -59.06
C GLU A 457 0.79 9.25 -58.34
N GLU A 458 1.18 9.69 -57.14
CA GLU A 458 2.28 9.11 -56.35
C GLU A 458 2.14 7.60 -56.02
N ASN A 459 0.90 7.07 -56.08
CA ASN A 459 0.58 5.69 -55.76
C ASN A 459 0.99 4.72 -56.87
N LEU A 460 2.19 4.16 -56.71
CA LEU A 460 2.80 3.17 -57.60
C LEU A 460 1.92 1.94 -57.84
N ASN A 461 1.02 1.59 -56.90
CA ASN A 461 0.15 0.43 -57.02
C ASN A 461 -0.93 0.64 -58.11
N ASN A 462 -1.38 1.88 -58.33
CA ASN A 462 -2.34 2.20 -59.39
C ASN A 462 -1.69 2.10 -60.78
N HIS A 463 -0.42 2.53 -60.88
CA HIS A 463 0.41 2.32 -62.06
C HIS A 463 0.60 0.82 -62.39
N LEU A 464 0.91 -0.01 -61.40
CA LEU A 464 1.06 -1.45 -61.58
C LEU A 464 -0.25 -2.15 -61.97
N ASN A 465 -1.39 -1.76 -61.38
CA ASN A 465 -2.70 -2.29 -61.75
C ASN A 465 -3.09 -1.94 -63.19
N PHE A 466 -2.79 -0.73 -63.65
CA PHE A 466 -3.01 -0.33 -65.05
C PHE A 466 -2.13 -1.13 -66.02
N ILE A 467 -0.83 -1.30 -65.72
CA ILE A 467 0.07 -2.15 -66.53
C ILE A 467 -0.46 -3.58 -66.61
N MET A 468 -0.94 -4.13 -65.49
CA MET A 468 -1.47 -5.50 -65.44
C MET A 468 -2.73 -5.68 -66.29
N ASP A 469 -3.72 -4.78 -66.20
CA ASP A 469 -4.94 -4.89 -67.02
C ASP A 469 -4.62 -4.66 -68.51
N ALA A 470 -3.76 -3.71 -68.85
CA ALA A 470 -3.28 -3.49 -70.23
C ALA A 470 -2.65 -4.76 -70.85
N VAL A 471 -1.76 -5.43 -70.13
CA VAL A 471 -1.11 -6.67 -70.58
C VAL A 471 -2.12 -7.83 -70.68
N LEU A 472 -3.07 -7.92 -69.74
CA LEU A 472 -4.14 -8.92 -69.79
C LEU A 472 -5.06 -8.71 -70.99
N GLN A 473 -5.45 -7.48 -71.31
CA GLN A 473 -6.32 -7.18 -72.43
C GLN A 473 -5.62 -7.38 -73.78
N PHE A 474 -4.34 -7.03 -73.89
CA PHE A 474 -3.53 -7.35 -75.09
C PHE A 474 -3.43 -8.88 -75.31
N LYS A 475 -3.22 -9.66 -74.25
CA LYS A 475 -3.23 -11.13 -74.31
C LYS A 475 -4.58 -11.70 -74.76
N VAL A 476 -5.70 -11.11 -74.34
CA VAL A 476 -7.05 -11.49 -74.81
C VAL A 476 -7.21 -11.16 -76.29
N GLY A 477 -6.79 -9.98 -76.75
CA GLY A 477 -6.84 -9.59 -78.17
C GLY A 477 -6.12 -10.57 -79.09
N ILE A 478 -4.91 -11.00 -78.73
CA ILE A 478 -4.15 -12.03 -79.46
C ILE A 478 -4.91 -13.37 -79.49
N ALA A 479 -5.49 -13.78 -78.36
CA ALA A 479 -6.25 -15.04 -78.28
C ALA A 479 -7.54 -15.02 -79.13
N SER A 480 -8.21 -13.87 -79.25
CA SER A 480 -9.35 -13.69 -80.15
C SER A 480 -8.93 -13.74 -81.63
N HIS A 481 -7.83 -13.08 -82.01
CA HIS A 481 -7.34 -13.08 -83.39
C HIS A 481 -6.93 -14.51 -83.83
N ALA A 482 -6.37 -15.32 -82.93
CA ALA A 482 -6.05 -16.72 -83.16
C ALA A 482 -7.26 -17.65 -83.37
N GLN A 483 -8.50 -17.23 -83.06
CA GLN A 483 -9.70 -18.06 -83.22
C GLN A 483 -10.37 -17.96 -84.61
N MET A 484 -9.99 -17.00 -85.46
CA MET A 484 -10.53 -16.89 -86.82
C MET A 484 -9.90 -17.85 -87.85
N ALA A 485 -8.92 -18.68 -87.46
CA ALA A 485 -8.22 -19.60 -88.35
C ALA A 485 -8.22 -21.07 -87.85
N GLN A 486 -9.30 -21.80 -88.13
CA GLN A 486 -9.33 -23.28 -88.10
C GLN A 486 -10.21 -23.82 -89.24
N PRO A 487 -9.81 -24.96 -89.86
CA PRO A 487 -10.38 -26.28 -89.45
C PRO A 487 -9.37 -27.46 -89.60
N PRO A 488 -9.72 -28.72 -89.25
CA PRO A 488 -10.78 -29.24 -88.37
C PRO A 488 -10.23 -30.14 -87.22
N GLN A 489 -11.12 -30.81 -86.47
CA GLN A 489 -10.81 -31.62 -85.27
C GLN A 489 -10.21 -33.02 -85.54
N ILE A 490 -9.33 -33.51 -84.65
CA ILE A 490 -9.16 -34.94 -84.31
C ILE A 490 -8.95 -35.12 -82.79
N LYS A 491 -9.57 -36.16 -82.22
CA LYS A 491 -9.25 -36.85 -80.93
C LYS A 491 -8.95 -38.33 -81.30
N PRO A 492 -8.15 -39.15 -80.57
CA PRO A 492 -8.21 -39.32 -79.09
C PRO A 492 -6.91 -39.76 -78.35
N GLY A 493 -7.01 -40.07 -77.05
CA GLY A 493 -6.03 -40.86 -76.27
C GLY A 493 -5.00 -40.05 -75.44
N GLY A 494 -4.40 -40.60 -74.36
CA GLY A 494 -4.62 -41.95 -73.80
C GLY A 494 -3.76 -42.45 -72.63
N ALA A 495 -3.23 -41.61 -71.72
CA ALA A 495 -2.42 -42.01 -70.53
C ALA A 495 -1.06 -42.71 -70.85
N PRO A 496 -0.20 -43.12 -69.87
CA PRO A 496 -0.10 -42.81 -68.43
C PRO A 496 1.28 -42.19 -68.01
N ARG A 497 1.63 -42.21 -66.71
CA ARG A 497 2.90 -41.72 -66.13
C ARG A 497 4.06 -42.75 -66.21
N PRO A 498 5.32 -42.27 -66.06
CA PRO A 498 6.26 -42.74 -65.01
C PRO A 498 6.69 -41.55 -64.10
N THR A 499 7.18 -41.64 -62.84
CA THR A 499 8.11 -42.54 -62.11
C THR A 499 9.58 -42.46 -62.60
N ASP A 500 10.62 -42.42 -61.76
CA ASP A 500 10.73 -42.29 -60.29
C ASP A 500 12.17 -41.89 -59.85
N LEU A 501 12.30 -41.14 -58.73
CA LEU A 501 13.41 -41.18 -57.74
C LEU A 501 14.86 -40.88 -58.23
N PRO A 502 15.89 -40.80 -57.35
CA PRO A 502 15.94 -40.64 -55.87
C PRO A 502 16.22 -39.15 -55.51
N SER A 503 16.98 -38.66 -54.50
CA SER A 503 17.87 -39.22 -53.46
C SER A 503 18.09 -38.24 -52.27
N ALA A 504 18.99 -38.60 -51.34
CA ALA A 504 19.46 -37.83 -50.17
C ALA A 504 21.00 -38.03 -50.01
N PRO A 505 21.69 -37.67 -48.89
CA PRO A 505 21.31 -36.89 -47.70
C PRO A 505 22.34 -35.81 -47.26
N PHE A 506 22.03 -35.01 -46.21
CA PHE A 506 23.01 -34.58 -45.18
C PHE A 506 22.29 -34.11 -43.88
N HIS A 507 23.03 -34.06 -42.77
CA HIS A 507 22.53 -33.81 -41.40
C HIS A 507 22.91 -32.41 -40.88
N ALA A 508 21.92 -31.65 -40.41
CA ALA A 508 21.93 -30.68 -39.31
C ALA A 508 20.44 -30.33 -39.06
N ASP A 509 19.80 -30.48 -37.89
CA ASP A 509 20.18 -30.33 -36.48
C ASP A 509 19.97 -28.90 -35.92
N ASP A 510 19.17 -28.86 -34.85
CA ASP A 510 18.75 -27.78 -33.93
C ASP A 510 17.83 -26.59 -34.37
N SER A 511 16.99 -26.21 -33.39
CA SER A 511 16.18 -24.99 -33.16
C SER A 511 14.92 -24.62 -33.97
N ASP A 512 13.88 -24.32 -33.17
CA ASP A 512 12.76 -23.38 -33.32
C ASP A 512 11.54 -23.72 -34.21
N ASP A 513 10.63 -24.52 -33.63
CA ASP A 513 9.24 -24.70 -34.08
C ASP A 513 8.35 -23.45 -33.83
N GLU A 514 7.90 -22.86 -34.93
CA GLU A 514 6.53 -22.42 -35.26
C GLU A 514 5.55 -21.89 -34.18
N GLU A 515 4.95 -20.75 -34.53
CA GLU A 515 3.99 -19.95 -33.75
C GLU A 515 2.61 -20.63 -33.59
N ALA A 516 2.50 -21.56 -32.64
CA ALA A 516 1.22 -22.20 -32.31
C ALA A 516 0.22 -21.23 -31.63
N GLY A 517 -0.69 -20.66 -32.42
CA GLY A 517 -1.65 -19.63 -32.00
C GLY A 517 -2.45 -19.91 -30.71
N VAL A 518 -2.51 -18.90 -29.83
CA VAL A 518 -3.08 -19.02 -28.47
C VAL A 518 -4.61 -19.13 -28.49
N ALA A 519 -5.12 -20.38 -28.52
CA ALA A 519 -6.51 -20.66 -28.22
C ALA A 519 -6.83 -20.29 -26.77
N VAL A 520 -7.70 -19.28 -26.57
CA VAL A 520 -8.07 -18.78 -25.24
C VAL A 520 -8.84 -19.84 -24.45
N MET A 521 -8.13 -20.53 -23.54
CA MET A 521 -8.73 -21.53 -22.64
C MET A 521 -9.86 -20.91 -21.83
N SER A 522 -11.02 -21.59 -21.72
CA SER A 522 -12.14 -21.00 -21.00
C SER A 522 -11.87 -20.95 -19.49
N ARG A 523 -12.58 -20.04 -18.81
CA ARG A 523 -12.55 -19.88 -17.34
C ARG A 523 -12.93 -21.17 -16.59
N LYS A 524 -13.61 -22.11 -17.26
CA LYS A 524 -13.94 -23.44 -16.73
C LYS A 524 -12.75 -24.39 -16.83
N ASP A 525 -12.10 -24.46 -17.99
CA ASP A 525 -10.97 -25.35 -18.25
C ASP A 525 -9.78 -25.01 -17.36
N LEU A 526 -9.50 -23.71 -17.18
CA LEU A 526 -8.51 -23.23 -16.20
C LEU A 526 -8.83 -23.70 -14.77
N ARG A 527 -10.11 -23.64 -14.36
CA ARG A 527 -10.54 -24.04 -13.01
C ARG A 527 -10.43 -25.56 -12.81
N ASP A 528 -10.74 -26.35 -13.83
CA ASP A 528 -10.72 -27.81 -13.74
C ASP A 528 -9.29 -28.37 -13.89
N LYS A 529 -8.45 -27.78 -14.76
CA LYS A 529 -7.00 -28.06 -14.85
C LYS A 529 -6.27 -27.69 -13.54
N ALA A 530 -6.69 -26.62 -12.86
CA ALA A 530 -6.19 -26.27 -11.53
C ALA A 530 -6.60 -27.29 -10.44
N LYS A 531 -7.86 -27.75 -10.41
CA LYS A 531 -8.30 -28.84 -9.52
C LYS A 531 -7.49 -30.11 -9.75
N GLU A 532 -7.27 -30.48 -11.02
CA GLU A 532 -6.52 -31.68 -11.37
C GLU A 532 -5.04 -31.59 -10.92
N ALA A 533 -4.41 -30.41 -11.06
CA ALA A 533 -3.07 -30.16 -10.55
C ALA A 533 -2.98 -30.27 -9.01
N VAL A 534 -4.00 -29.82 -8.27
CA VAL A 534 -4.09 -30.00 -6.81
C VAL A 534 -4.27 -31.49 -6.46
N MET A 535 -5.16 -32.20 -7.15
CA MET A 535 -5.38 -33.65 -6.96
C MET A 535 -4.14 -34.48 -7.28
N LYS A 536 -3.38 -34.14 -8.33
CA LYS A 536 -2.10 -34.77 -8.66
C LYS A 536 -1.02 -34.48 -7.61
N LYS A 537 -1.00 -33.28 -6.99
CA LYS A 537 -0.10 -32.97 -5.87
C LYS A 537 -0.45 -33.74 -4.59
N LEU A 538 -1.75 -33.95 -4.30
CA LEU A 538 -2.20 -34.75 -3.16
C LEU A 538 -1.87 -36.25 -3.31
N LYS A 539 -1.90 -36.80 -4.54
CA LYS A 539 -1.60 -38.22 -4.80
C LYS A 539 -0.10 -38.58 -4.87
N LYS A 540 0.83 -37.62 -4.80
CA LYS A 540 2.27 -37.86 -5.07
C LYS A 540 3.19 -37.69 -3.84
N LYS A 541 2.76 -38.17 -2.66
CA LYS A 541 3.62 -38.28 -1.45
C LYS A 541 3.40 -39.61 -0.70
N PRO A 542 4.24 -40.64 -0.94
CA PRO A 542 4.43 -41.75 -0.01
C PRO A 542 5.57 -41.47 0.98
N GLY A 543 5.42 -41.91 2.23
CA GLY A 543 6.52 -42.28 3.13
C GLY A 543 7.43 -41.16 3.69
N ALA A 544 7.10 -40.66 4.88
CA ALA A 544 8.08 -40.21 5.87
C ALA A 544 7.53 -40.48 7.28
N GLN A 545 8.19 -41.34 8.05
CA GLN A 545 7.72 -41.75 9.39
C GLN A 545 8.26 -40.80 10.46
N ILE A 546 7.38 -40.28 11.32
CA ILE A 546 7.73 -39.81 12.66
C ILE A 546 6.75 -40.45 13.64
N LYS A 547 7.27 -41.04 14.72
CA LYS A 547 6.47 -41.74 15.73
C LYS A 547 5.90 -40.74 16.74
N HIS A 548 4.61 -40.84 17.01
CA HIS A 548 4.00 -40.41 18.28
C HIS A 548 3.45 -41.66 18.98
N PRO A 549 3.66 -41.82 20.31
CA PRO A 549 2.90 -42.76 21.11
C PRO A 549 1.55 -42.17 21.53
N ASP A 550 0.62 -43.05 21.87
CA ASP A 550 -0.64 -42.74 22.57
C ASP A 550 -0.38 -42.21 24.00
N GLY A 551 -1.30 -41.51 24.67
CA GLY A 551 -2.62 -41.04 24.26
C GLY A 551 -3.58 -40.81 25.46
N ALA A 552 -4.75 -40.22 25.17
CA ALA A 552 -5.93 -40.08 26.05
C ALA A 552 -5.87 -39.14 27.27
N ARG A 553 -7.08 -38.67 27.67
CA ARG A 553 -7.46 -37.79 28.79
C ARG A 553 -6.97 -36.33 28.68
N GLY A 554 -7.80 -35.30 28.86
CA GLY A 554 -9.26 -35.27 29.08
C GLY A 554 -9.63 -35.10 30.56
N ASP A 555 -9.78 -33.84 30.96
CA ASP A 555 -10.09 -33.43 32.34
C ASP A 555 -11.60 -33.35 32.61
N LEU A 556 -12.00 -33.92 33.74
CA LEU A 556 -13.14 -33.49 34.55
C LEU A 556 -12.69 -33.54 36.01
N ALA A 557 -13.12 -32.56 36.80
CA ALA A 557 -12.78 -32.46 38.21
C ALA A 557 -13.59 -33.46 39.06
N ASP A 558 -13.06 -33.84 40.22
CA ASP A 558 -13.77 -33.52 41.47
C ASP A 558 -12.81 -33.44 42.68
N GLU A 559 -13.34 -32.95 43.80
CA GLU A 559 -12.67 -32.73 45.09
C GLU A 559 -12.84 -33.92 46.06
N LEU A 560 -11.89 -34.14 46.99
CA LEU A 560 -12.01 -34.68 48.38
C LEU A 560 -10.70 -35.33 48.89
N SER A 561 -10.62 -35.58 50.21
CA SER A 561 -9.42 -36.01 50.98
C SER A 561 -9.70 -37.28 51.82
N PRO A 562 -8.77 -37.84 52.64
CA PRO A 562 -7.29 -37.88 52.62
C PRO A 562 -6.84 -39.38 52.42
N PRO A 563 -6.19 -40.19 53.31
CA PRO A 563 -5.16 -39.97 54.36
C PRO A 563 -3.99 -41.04 54.42
N LEU A 564 -3.10 -40.86 55.41
CA LEU A 564 -2.18 -41.81 56.10
C LEU A 564 -0.91 -42.41 55.42
N GLU A 565 0.20 -42.23 56.17
CA GLU A 565 1.35 -43.14 56.47
C GLU A 565 2.19 -43.83 55.37
N GLY A 566 3.51 -43.61 55.45
CA GLY A 566 4.56 -44.37 54.76
C GLY A 566 5.96 -43.83 55.09
N SER A 567 6.86 -44.67 55.61
CA SER A 567 8.19 -44.27 56.09
C SER A 567 9.30 -44.45 55.04
N GLY A 568 10.34 -43.59 55.09
CA GLY A 568 11.49 -43.69 54.17
C GLY A 568 12.63 -42.74 54.52
N LEU A 569 13.67 -43.26 55.18
CA LEU A 569 14.87 -42.50 55.55
C LEU A 569 15.89 -42.42 54.40
N SER A 570 16.45 -41.24 54.16
CA SER A 570 17.88 -41.13 53.81
C SER A 570 18.45 -39.75 54.15
N ARG A 571 19.70 -39.73 54.62
CA ARG A 571 20.40 -38.55 55.17
C ARG A 571 21.66 -38.29 54.34
N LYS A 572 21.77 -37.11 53.74
CA LYS A 572 23.04 -36.57 53.21
C LYS A 572 23.18 -35.09 53.54
N GLU A 573 24.16 -34.79 54.38
CA GLU A 573 24.61 -33.43 54.69
C GLU A 573 25.62 -32.95 53.64
N PRO A 574 25.49 -31.72 53.09
CA PRO A 574 26.56 -31.02 52.41
C PRO A 574 27.42 -30.20 53.41
N PRO A 575 28.71 -29.96 53.14
CA PRO A 575 29.65 -29.42 54.12
C PRO A 575 29.58 -27.89 54.29
N MET A 576 30.09 -27.42 55.44
CA MET A 576 30.18 -26.01 55.82
C MET A 576 30.97 -25.16 54.79
N ARG A 577 30.43 -24.00 54.40
CA ARG A 577 31.22 -22.90 53.82
C ARG A 577 31.57 -21.88 54.91
N ARG A 578 32.76 -21.29 54.80
CA ARG A 578 33.31 -20.31 55.75
C ARG A 578 32.80 -18.90 55.45
N GLU A 579 32.61 -18.11 56.50
CA GLU A 579 32.52 -16.65 56.42
C GLU A 579 33.89 -16.05 56.06
N PRO A 580 33.92 -14.93 55.31
CA PRO A 580 34.98 -13.92 55.39
C PRO A 580 34.60 -12.82 56.40
N PRO A 581 35.50 -12.42 57.33
CA PRO A 581 35.21 -11.37 58.31
C PRO A 581 35.34 -9.95 57.71
N ALA A 582 34.74 -8.97 58.39
CA ALA A 582 34.89 -7.55 58.09
C ALA A 582 36.14 -6.93 58.78
N SER A 583 36.38 -5.63 58.50
CA SER A 583 37.37 -4.73 59.13
C SER A 583 38.84 -4.86 58.64
N SER A 584 39.72 -3.83 58.66
CA SER A 584 39.52 -2.35 58.71
C SER A 584 40.87 -1.56 58.60
N VAL A 585 40.78 -0.23 58.38
CA VAL A 585 41.77 0.86 58.65
C VAL A 585 42.98 1.04 57.68
N THR A 586 43.48 2.29 57.65
CA THR A 586 44.67 2.87 56.98
C THR A 586 44.50 3.13 55.47
N SER A 587 44.54 4.35 54.91
CA SER A 587 45.17 5.67 55.23
C SER A 587 46.63 5.81 54.77
N LYS A 588 46.85 6.59 53.69
CA LYS A 588 48.07 7.38 53.44
C LYS A 588 47.88 8.42 52.32
N ASP A 589 48.52 9.57 52.48
CA ASP A 589 48.44 10.74 51.58
C ASP A 589 49.65 10.86 50.62
N SER A 590 49.39 11.36 49.40
CA SER A 590 50.30 12.15 48.53
C SER A 590 49.60 12.34 47.16
N LEU A 591 49.26 13.52 46.60
CA LEU A 591 49.67 14.92 46.77
C LEU A 591 50.86 15.38 45.91
N SER A 592 50.59 15.59 44.61
CA SER A 592 51.20 16.57 43.69
C SER A 592 50.33 16.59 42.41
N GLN A 593 49.87 17.70 41.80
CA GLN A 593 50.58 18.89 41.28
C GLN A 593 51.57 18.55 40.14
N ALA A 594 51.61 19.28 39.01
CA ALA A 594 50.91 20.51 38.60
C ALA A 594 50.78 20.62 37.05
N ASN A 595 50.05 21.64 36.56
CA ASN A 595 50.36 22.53 35.41
C ASN A 595 50.70 21.93 34.01
N GLU A 596 50.63 22.59 32.85
CA GLU A 596 50.20 23.91 32.32
C GLU A 596 50.06 23.75 30.77
N SER A 597 49.55 24.63 29.89
CA SER A 597 49.09 26.04 29.96
C SER A 597 48.31 26.46 28.68
N SER A 598 47.57 27.58 28.78
CA SER A 598 47.39 28.67 27.78
C SER A 598 47.01 28.44 26.30
N ASN A 599 45.82 28.88 25.91
CA ASN A 599 45.54 30.09 25.10
C ASN A 599 44.00 30.17 24.82
N SER A 600 43.25 31.27 25.00
CA SER A 600 43.34 32.66 24.48
C SER A 600 43.09 32.73 22.96
N VAL A 601 42.30 33.65 22.38
CA VAL A 601 41.94 35.04 22.75
C VAL A 601 40.52 35.43 22.29
N GLY A 602 39.82 36.26 23.09
CA GLY A 602 38.86 37.29 22.62
C GLY A 602 37.42 36.86 22.22
N GLY A 603 36.43 37.76 22.25
CA GLY A 603 36.44 39.12 22.81
C GLY A 603 35.28 40.03 22.37
N GLY A 604 34.45 40.50 23.32
CA GLY A 604 33.39 41.51 23.11
C GLY A 604 32.08 40.98 22.50
N ALA A 605 30.97 41.73 22.53
CA ALA A 605 30.65 42.94 23.30
C ALA A 605 29.12 43.19 23.32
N GLN A 606 28.62 43.85 24.39
CA GLN A 606 27.33 44.57 24.50
C GLN A 606 26.01 43.86 24.04
N ARG A 607 25.05 43.68 24.96
CA ARG A 607 23.88 44.58 25.13
C ARG A 607 22.86 44.00 26.12
N GLU A 608 22.37 44.85 27.03
CA GLU A 608 21.01 44.71 27.58
C GLU A 608 19.98 45.30 26.58
N PRO A 609 18.67 45.04 26.74
CA PRO A 609 17.91 45.82 27.71
C PRO A 609 16.96 45.01 28.61
N SER A 610 16.78 45.47 29.84
CA SER A 610 15.55 45.25 30.62
C SER A 610 14.37 46.01 29.98
N VAL A 611 13.15 45.45 29.99
CA VAL A 611 11.87 46.19 30.10
C VAL A 611 10.66 45.23 30.25
N TYR A 612 9.92 45.43 31.35
CA TYR A 612 8.50 45.14 31.63
C TYR A 612 7.88 43.73 31.63
N GLU A 613 6.72 43.70 32.31
CA GLU A 613 5.83 42.59 32.68
C GLU A 613 4.69 42.40 31.68
N ASP A 614 4.21 41.15 31.54
CA ASP A 614 2.80 40.73 31.70
C ASP A 614 2.75 39.19 31.89
#